data_AF-A0A6N3GWI2-F1
#
_entry.id   AF-A0A6N3GWI2-F1
#
_cell.length_a   1.000
_cell.length_b   1.000
_cell.length_c   1.000
_cell.angle_alpha   90.00
_cell.angle_beta   90.00
_cell.angle_gamma   90.00
#
_symmetry.space_group_name_H-M   'P 1'
#
loop_
_entity.id
_entity.type
_entity.pdbx_description
1 polymer ?
#
loop_
_entity_poly.entity_id
_entity_poly.type
_entity_poly.pdbx_seq_one_letter_code
_entity_poly.pdbx_strand_id
1 'polypeptide(L)'
;MTGVFNKDNIKILKGRLGLLNNIEKAREAIINREYDKAKLYAKEALVMDSSSAEVENLLGVIEELTGSKKIAQCYYRAALDFDPTYLPAANNLKRLTLYNSGLFDIDIGEVH
;
A
#
# COMPACT_ATOMS: atom_id res chain seq x y z
N MET A 1 24.00 9.69 -31.38
CA MET A 1 23.27 9.62 -30.11
C MET A 1 21.78 9.44 -30.41
N THR A 2 21.29 8.22 -30.58
CA THR A 2 19.85 7.94 -30.67
C THR A 2 19.64 6.45 -30.40
N GLY A 3 18.95 6.11 -29.30
CA GLY A 3 18.61 4.70 -29.03
C GLY A 3 18.18 4.34 -27.61
N VAL A 4 17.63 5.27 -26.81
CA VAL A 4 17.27 4.95 -25.40
C VAL A 4 15.79 4.55 -25.23
N PHE A 5 14.95 4.68 -26.27
CA PHE A 5 13.52 4.34 -26.19
C PHE A 5 13.16 3.15 -27.09
N ASN A 6 13.27 1.93 -26.56
CA ASN A 6 12.69 0.72 -27.16
C ASN A 6 11.28 0.45 -26.56
N LYS A 7 10.41 -0.24 -27.30
CA LYS A 7 9.03 -0.63 -26.92
C LYS A 7 8.97 -1.35 -25.56
N ASP A 8 9.99 -2.12 -25.21
CA ASP A 8 10.05 -2.83 -23.92
C ASP A 8 10.21 -1.86 -22.75
N ASN A 9 11.08 -0.84 -22.87
CA ASN A 9 11.22 0.21 -21.87
C ASN A 9 9.90 0.99 -21.70
N ILE A 10 9.20 1.27 -22.80
CA ILE A 10 7.89 1.95 -22.76
C ILE A 10 6.85 1.09 -22.02
N LYS A 11 6.84 -0.22 -22.23
CA LYS A 11 5.91 -1.13 -21.54
C LYS A 11 6.20 -1.20 -20.04
N ILE A 12 7.47 -1.29 -19.65
CA ILE A 12 7.89 -1.28 -18.24
C ILE A 12 7.49 0.04 -17.56
N LEU A 13 7.79 1.18 -18.20
CA LEU A 13 7.44 2.50 -17.67
C LEU A 13 5.92 2.66 -17.52
N LYS A 14 5.12 2.18 -18.47
CA LYS A 14 3.66 2.19 -18.38
C LYS A 14 3.14 1.32 -17.24
N GLY A 15 3.72 0.13 -17.03
CA GLY A 15 3.38 -0.73 -15.90
C GLY A 15 3.66 -0.07 -14.56
N ARG A 16 4.85 0.52 -14.40
CA ARG A 16 5.22 1.28 -13.20
C ARG A 16 4.32 2.49 -12.95
N LEU A 17 3.99 3.24 -14.00
CA LEU A 17 3.06 4.37 -13.90
C LEU A 17 1.66 3.92 -13.46
N GLY A 18 1.18 2.79 -13.99
CA GLY A 18 -0.09 2.19 -13.59
C GLY A 18 -0.11 1.80 -12.11
N LEU A 19 0.97 1.17 -11.63
CA LEU A 19 1.13 0.79 -10.22
C LEU A 19 1.03 2.01 -9.30
N LEU A 20 1.86 3.03 -9.57
CA LEU A 20 1.89 4.26 -8.76
C LEU A 20 0.53 4.97 -8.77
N ASN A 21 -0.12 5.06 -9.92
CA ASN A 21 -1.44 5.69 -10.03
C ASN A 21 -2.50 4.94 -9.20
N ASN A 22 -2.46 3.61 -9.15
CA ASN A 22 -3.41 2.84 -8.36
C ASN A 22 -3.12 2.92 -6.86
N ILE A 23 -1.84 2.97 -6.47
CA ILE A 23 -1.44 3.26 -5.08
C ILE A 23 -2.00 4.60 -4.62
N GLU A 24 -1.80 5.67 -5.42
CA GLU A 24 -2.26 7.01 -5.07
C GLU A 24 -3.79 7.10 -4.98
N LYS A 25 -4.51 6.49 -5.93
CA LYS A 25 -5.97 6.41 -5.87
C LYS A 25 -6.47 5.62 -4.66
N ALA A 26 -5.78 4.55 -4.27
CA ALA A 26 -6.14 3.79 -3.08
C ALA A 26 -5.97 4.65 -1.82
N ARG A 27 -4.87 5.40 -1.73
CA ARG A 27 -4.58 6.34 -0.64
C ARG A 27 -5.63 7.44 -0.54
N GLU A 28 -5.95 8.08 -1.66
CA GLU A 28 -6.97 9.13 -1.74
C GLU A 28 -8.35 8.60 -1.33
N ALA A 29 -8.71 7.39 -1.78
CA ALA A 29 -9.95 6.73 -1.37
C ALA A 29 -9.97 6.41 0.14
N ILE A 30 -8.85 6.02 0.75
CA ILE A 30 -8.74 5.82 2.21
C ILE A 30 -9.00 7.13 2.95
N ILE A 31 -8.37 8.24 2.52
CA ILE A 31 -8.55 9.57 3.11
C ILE A 31 -10.02 10.01 3.02
N ASN A 32 -10.65 9.77 1.88
CA ASN A 32 -12.06 10.08 1.65
C ASN A 32 -13.04 9.07 2.28
N ARG A 33 -12.54 8.03 2.97
CA ARG A 33 -13.33 6.94 3.58
C ARG A 33 -14.14 6.12 2.58
N GLU A 34 -13.72 6.11 1.32
CA GLU A 34 -14.32 5.35 0.22
C GLU A 34 -13.71 3.94 0.12
N TYR A 35 -13.90 3.13 1.16
CA TYR A 35 -13.10 1.91 1.34
C TYR A 35 -13.28 0.84 0.26
N ASP A 36 -14.46 0.76 -0.38
CA ASP A 36 -14.67 -0.15 -1.51
C ASP A 36 -13.79 0.22 -2.72
N LYS A 37 -13.66 1.53 -3.00
CA LYS A 37 -12.76 2.03 -4.04
C LYS A 37 -11.31 1.82 -3.65
N ALA A 38 -10.96 2.08 -2.38
CA ALA A 38 -9.61 1.83 -1.88
C ALA A 38 -9.20 0.37 -2.09
N LYS A 39 -10.08 -0.57 -1.76
CA LYS A 39 -9.85 -2.01 -1.94
C LYS A 39 -9.74 -2.40 -3.41
N LEU A 40 -10.53 -1.78 -4.29
CA LEU A 40 -10.43 -1.99 -5.73
C LEU A 40 -9.04 -1.56 -6.24
N TYR A 41 -8.64 -0.32 -5.98
CA TYR A 41 -7.36 0.21 -6.47
C TYR A 41 -6.16 -0.52 -5.88
N ALA A 42 -6.19 -0.87 -4.59
CA ALA A 42 -5.12 -1.65 -3.95
C ALA A 42 -4.99 -3.05 -4.57
N LYS A 43 -6.12 -3.72 -4.92
CA LYS A 43 -6.07 -5.01 -5.63
C LYS A 43 -5.54 -4.89 -7.05
N GLU A 44 -5.88 -3.83 -7.77
CA GLU A 44 -5.31 -3.59 -9.10
C GLU A 44 -3.80 -3.33 -9.02
N ALA A 45 -3.34 -2.59 -8.01
CA ALA A 45 -1.91 -2.40 -7.75
C ALA A 45 -1.21 -3.74 -7.41
N LEU A 46 -1.85 -4.59 -6.60
CA LEU A 46 -1.34 -5.92 -6.25
C LEU A 46 -1.17 -6.83 -7.48
N VAL A 47 -2.07 -6.75 -8.46
CA VAL A 47 -1.96 -7.51 -9.72
C VAL A 47 -0.74 -7.05 -10.54
N MET A 48 -0.33 -5.78 -10.42
CA MET A 48 0.83 -5.24 -11.12
C MET A 48 2.15 -5.58 -10.40
N ASP A 49 2.15 -5.52 -9.06
CA ASP A 49 3.28 -5.91 -8.22
C ASP A 49 2.77 -6.55 -6.92
N SER A 50 2.84 -7.89 -6.88
CA SER A 50 2.42 -8.69 -5.73
C SER A 50 3.45 -8.72 -4.59
N SER A 51 4.58 -8.01 -4.75
CA SER A 51 5.67 -7.92 -3.77
C SER A 51 5.89 -6.49 -3.27
N SER A 52 4.95 -5.58 -3.56
CA SER A 52 5.04 -4.19 -3.11
C SER A 52 4.65 -4.07 -1.63
N ALA A 53 5.64 -3.74 -0.78
CA ALA A 53 5.40 -3.47 0.63
C ALA A 53 4.38 -2.35 0.87
N GLU A 54 4.36 -1.34 0.00
CA GLU A 54 3.39 -0.26 0.05
C GLU A 54 1.97 -0.74 -0.23
N VAL A 55 1.76 -1.59 -1.25
CA VAL A 55 0.45 -2.16 -1.55
C VAL A 55 -0.05 -3.04 -0.41
N GLU A 56 0.82 -3.90 0.15
CA GLU A 56 0.47 -4.74 1.29
C GLU A 56 0.13 -3.89 2.53
N ASN A 57 0.85 -2.79 2.79
CA ASN A 57 0.51 -1.86 3.85
C ASN A 57 -0.88 -1.23 3.65
N LEU A 58 -1.19 -0.75 2.45
CA LEU A 58 -2.50 -0.17 2.13
C LEU A 58 -3.64 -1.18 2.31
N LEU A 59 -3.45 -2.44 1.92
CA LEU A 59 -4.41 -3.51 2.18
C LEU A 59 -4.61 -3.73 3.70
N GLY A 60 -3.53 -3.69 4.47
CA GLY A 60 -3.59 -3.74 5.93
C GLY A 60 -4.38 -2.59 6.53
N VAL A 61 -4.14 -1.35 6.07
CA VAL A 61 -4.88 -0.15 6.46
C VAL A 61 -6.38 -0.31 6.17
N ILE A 62 -6.73 -0.77 4.97
CA ILE A 62 -8.12 -0.96 4.57
C ILE A 62 -8.82 -1.98 5.48
N GLU A 63 -8.17 -3.12 5.77
CA GLU A 63 -8.73 -4.15 6.64
C GLU A 63 -8.83 -3.69 8.10
N GLU A 64 -7.91 -2.84 8.59
CA GLU A 64 -8.01 -2.24 9.92
C GLU A 64 -9.20 -1.28 10.02
N LEU A 65 -9.45 -0.49 8.96
CA LEU A 65 -10.53 0.50 8.91
C LEU A 65 -11.92 -0.12 8.66
N THR A 66 -11.99 -1.25 7.95
CA THR A 66 -13.27 -1.83 7.51
C THR A 66 -13.68 -3.12 8.22
N GLY A 67 -12.78 -3.77 8.94
CA GLY A 67 -13.08 -5.10 9.46
C GLY A 67 -12.17 -5.55 10.59
N SER A 68 -11.12 -6.30 10.24
CA SER A 68 -10.42 -7.18 11.17
C SER A 68 -8.97 -6.75 11.39
N LYS A 69 -8.70 -6.31 12.62
CA LYS A 69 -7.33 -6.04 13.11
C LYS A 69 -6.39 -7.24 12.90
N LYS A 70 -6.90 -8.48 13.01
CA LYS A 70 -6.08 -9.68 12.80
C LYS A 70 -5.61 -9.80 11.35
N ILE A 71 -6.49 -9.51 10.40
CA ILE A 71 -6.15 -9.53 8.96
C ILE A 71 -5.21 -8.37 8.63
N ALA A 72 -5.48 -7.17 9.18
CA ALA A 72 -4.58 -6.03 9.03
C ALA A 72 -3.14 -6.36 9.46
N GLN A 73 -2.97 -7.03 10.61
CA GLN A 73 -1.64 -7.46 11.06
C GLN A 73 -0.97 -8.48 10.12
N CYS A 74 -1.72 -9.33 9.43
CA CYS A 74 -1.15 -10.24 8.43
C CYS A 74 -0.56 -9.44 7.26
N TYR A 75 -1.30 -8.45 6.78
CA TYR A 75 -0.86 -7.56 5.70
C TYR A 75 0.34 -6.69 6.09
N TYR A 76 0.33 -6.09 7.28
CA TYR A 76 1.50 -5.34 7.75
C TYR A 76 2.75 -6.22 7.91
N ARG A 77 2.61 -7.48 8.32
CA ARG A 77 3.73 -8.42 8.35
C ARG A 77 4.22 -8.79 6.95
N ALA A 78 3.31 -9.04 6.01
CA ALA A 78 3.67 -9.30 4.62
C ALA A 78 4.45 -8.13 3.99
N ALA A 79 4.03 -6.88 4.26
CA ALA A 79 4.79 -5.71 3.82
C ALA A 79 6.24 -5.72 4.33
N LEU A 80 6.44 -6.09 5.61
CA LEU A 80 7.77 -6.19 6.22
C LEU A 80 8.56 -7.42 5.77
N ASP A 81 7.91 -8.48 5.34
CA ASP A 81 8.57 -9.64 4.72
C ASP A 81 9.15 -9.27 3.34
N PHE A 82 8.48 -8.38 2.59
CA PHE A 82 8.98 -7.86 1.31
C PHE A 82 10.01 -6.74 1.46
N ASP A 83 9.75 -5.78 2.35
CA ASP A 83 10.68 -4.70 2.69
C ASP A 83 10.71 -4.49 4.22
N PRO A 84 11.72 -5.06 4.91
CA PRO A 84 11.90 -4.88 6.35
C PRO A 84 12.12 -3.43 6.79
N THR A 85 12.43 -2.52 5.85
CA THR A 85 12.68 -1.10 6.11
C THR A 85 11.46 -0.21 5.88
N TYR A 86 10.33 -0.77 5.43
CA TYR A 86 9.11 -0.02 5.15
C TYR A 86 8.43 0.46 6.46
N LEU A 87 8.85 1.65 6.90
CA LEU A 87 8.42 2.26 8.17
C LEU A 87 6.90 2.34 8.37
N PRO A 88 6.06 2.64 7.35
CA PRO A 88 4.61 2.71 7.55
C PRO A 88 4.00 1.41 8.09
N ALA A 89 4.41 0.26 7.55
CA ALA A 89 3.94 -1.03 8.03
C ALA A 89 4.42 -1.34 9.46
N ALA A 90 5.69 -1.00 9.77
CA ALA A 90 6.24 -1.17 11.11
C ALA A 90 5.50 -0.29 12.14
N ASN A 91 5.23 0.96 11.79
CA ASN A 91 4.46 1.91 12.61
C ASN A 91 3.04 1.38 12.86
N ASN A 92 2.36 0.92 11.81
CA ASN A 92 1.02 0.37 11.91
C ASN A 92 0.96 -0.90 12.78
N LEU A 93 1.88 -1.84 12.56
CA LEU A 93 1.93 -3.07 13.35
C LEU A 93 2.22 -2.78 14.83
N LYS A 94 3.14 -1.85 15.11
CA LYS A 94 3.44 -1.40 16.47
C LYS A 94 2.23 -0.72 17.11
N ARG A 95 1.57 0.23 16.42
CA ARG A 95 0.35 0.89 16.92
C ARG A 95 -0.71 -0.14 17.27
N LEU A 96 -0.97 -1.08 16.37
CA LEU A 96 -2.07 -2.04 16.49
C LEU A 96 -1.87 -3.11 17.58
N THR A 97 -0.62 -3.30 18.02
CA THR A 97 -0.26 -4.28 19.06
C THR A 97 -0.06 -3.66 20.46
N LEU A 98 0.06 -2.33 20.56
CA LEU A 98 0.17 -1.62 21.83
C LEU A 98 -1.21 -1.33 22.45
N TYR A 99 -1.28 -1.38 23.78
CA TYR A 99 -2.51 -1.13 24.56
C TYR A 99 -3.05 0.31 24.42
N ASN A 100 -2.21 1.26 23.98
CA ASN A 100 -2.57 2.67 23.74
C ASN A 100 -2.73 3.02 22.25
N SER A 101 -3.22 2.07 21.44
CA SER A 101 -3.34 2.20 19.98
C SER A 101 -4.11 3.43 19.47
N GLY A 102 -4.86 4.14 20.34
CA GLY A 102 -5.67 5.31 19.97
C GLY A 102 -4.94 6.66 19.99
N LEU A 103 -3.66 6.72 20.35
CA LEU A 103 -2.89 7.98 20.43
C LEU A 103 -2.12 8.33 19.15
N PHE A 104 -2.04 7.40 18.19
CA PHE A 104 -1.26 7.57 16.97
C PHE A 104 -2.14 7.26 15.76
N ASP A 105 -2.01 8.07 14.70
CA ASP A 105 -2.77 7.88 13.48
C ASP A 105 -2.33 6.63 12.69
N ILE A 106 -3.17 6.23 11.74
CA ILE A 106 -2.83 5.20 10.76
C ILE A 106 -1.82 5.76 9.77
N ASP A 107 -0.68 5.08 9.61
CA ASP A 107 0.38 5.47 8.69
C ASP A 107 0.11 4.81 7.33
N ILE A 108 -0.48 5.56 6.42
CA ILE A 108 -0.86 5.02 5.11
C ILE A 108 0.33 4.90 4.15
N GLY A 109 1.55 5.26 4.56
CA GLY A 109 2.68 5.48 3.65
C GLY A 109 2.57 6.85 2.96
N GLU A 110 3.66 7.32 2.34
CA GLU A 110 3.86 8.74 2.04
C GLU A 110 2.62 9.48 1.49
N VAL A 111 2.33 10.62 2.12
CA VAL A 111 1.77 11.80 1.47
C VAL A 111 2.82 12.89 1.70
N HIS A 112 3.29 13.56 0.64
CA HIS A 112 4.01 14.83 0.76
C HIS A 112 3.11 15.96 0.28
#